data_AF-A0A2B7Y4V3-F1
#
_entry.id   AF-A0A2B7Y4V3-F1
#
_cell.length_a   1.000
_cell.length_b   1.000
_cell.length_c   1.000
_cell.angle_alpha   90.00
_cell.angle_beta   90.00
_cell.angle_gamma   90.00
#
_symmetry.space_group_name_H-M   'P 1'
#
loop_
_entity.id
_entity.type
_entity.pdbx_description
1 polymer ?
#
loop_
_entity_poly.entity_id
_entity_poly.type
_entity_poly.pdbx_seq_one_letter_code
_entity_poly.pdbx_strand_id
1 'polypeptide(L)'
;MYISEEQEEEDESQLFLITQQRSWTTLDISRSHFDDLLRIYNVFPSFWNYVFAFGRKSQENEFAFPGFRGKTTNCKSPGSAESYESAYILRRVELNGRALAPGQSPWSIRQTAVYHQININSLNPFSQTTRRVKSMFIVIAPSAALKQQLSSPNAMEDERQDGTSSLTLHSQVVAESMGGWLDYMAWLEENLTEQTNRVVLAEVGIKAQSPFRAANLSISFADRQILKQFEDSITNLQVISPTMLSTVVRIRDKCQRICQLGHEKGEQRCSCIETIGELNENIEEVKLYVDRAKALKERVGSTVSLLSDLLSYEEAHALKDLAETSHQESRSMAQFTEKSARDAAAVKVLTIIGLVYLPTTIVLNFFSTEFVSSQGGDKLKVSTQAWILAAVSIPFTVITVTLWWLCVRRKNSFPRAFSQPSISRTSIGLSFLSSISRKKNPIPRDPECGEQSPTFTQDFAVGTLSTATTLKHG
;
A
#
# COMPACT_ATOMS: atom_id res chain seq x y z
N MET A 1 -5.29 43.31 -10.00
CA MET A 1 -6.72 43.45 -10.31
C MET A 1 -7.18 44.73 -9.62
N TYR A 2 -7.38 45.84 -10.34
CA TYR A 2 -7.95 47.06 -9.76
C TYR A 2 -9.44 47.02 -10.07
N ILE A 3 -10.25 46.68 -9.07
CA ILE A 3 -11.70 46.79 -9.12
C ILE A 3 -12.04 48.09 -8.39
N SER A 4 -12.72 49.00 -9.08
CA SER A 4 -13.18 50.29 -8.56
C SER A 4 -14.32 50.06 -7.57
N GLU A 5 -14.19 50.59 -6.35
CA GLU A 5 -15.14 50.47 -5.23
C GLU A 5 -16.58 50.86 -5.60
N GLU A 6 -16.80 51.74 -6.58
CA GLU A 6 -18.13 52.20 -7.01
C GLU A 6 -18.97 51.14 -7.73
N GLN A 7 -18.37 50.08 -8.29
CA GLN A 7 -19.11 49.05 -9.05
C GLN A 7 -19.50 47.82 -8.21
N GLU A 8 -18.98 47.68 -6.98
CA GLU A 8 -19.30 46.55 -6.08
C GLU A 8 -20.66 46.69 -5.39
N GLU A 9 -21.28 47.88 -5.39
CA GLU A 9 -22.55 48.12 -4.68
C GLU A 9 -23.79 47.58 -5.43
N GLU A 10 -23.70 47.24 -6.72
CA GLU A 10 -24.85 46.82 -7.54
C GLU A 10 -25.06 45.29 -7.61
N ASP A 11 -24.02 44.46 -7.66
CA ASP A 11 -24.18 43.01 -7.83
C ASP A 11 -24.74 42.29 -6.59
N GLU A 12 -25.86 41.57 -6.75
CA GLU A 12 -26.54 40.83 -5.68
C GLU A 12 -25.89 39.46 -5.39
N SER A 13 -25.14 38.88 -6.34
CA SER A 13 -24.39 37.63 -6.17
C SER A 13 -23.03 37.66 -6.88
N GLN A 14 -21.98 37.18 -6.19
CA GLN A 14 -20.61 37.11 -6.71
C GLN A 14 -20.07 35.67 -6.66
N LEU A 15 -19.42 35.22 -7.73
CA LEU A 15 -18.86 33.87 -7.84
C LEU A 15 -17.40 33.93 -8.30
N PHE A 16 -16.50 33.41 -7.46
CA PHE A 16 -15.08 33.28 -7.76
C PHE A 16 -14.72 31.82 -7.99
N LEU A 17 -14.21 31.51 -9.19
CA LEU A 17 -13.73 30.17 -9.54
C LEU A 17 -12.20 30.13 -9.55
N ILE A 18 -11.63 29.25 -8.75
CA ILE A 18 -10.18 29.01 -8.69
C ILE A 18 -9.90 27.60 -9.22
N THR A 19 -9.18 27.50 -10.33
CA THR A 19 -8.87 26.23 -10.98
C THR A 19 -7.51 25.67 -10.57
N GLN A 20 -7.27 24.42 -10.97
CA GLN A 20 -5.97 23.77 -10.91
C GLN A 20 -5.83 22.84 -12.12
N GLN A 21 -4.61 22.66 -12.63
CA GLN A 21 -4.39 21.78 -13.78
C GLN A 21 -4.56 20.28 -13.45
N ARG A 22 -4.09 19.82 -12.28
CA ARG A 22 -4.24 18.45 -11.78
C ARG A 22 -4.47 18.46 -10.27
N SER A 23 -4.95 17.35 -9.70
CA SER A 23 -5.25 17.28 -8.25
C SER A 23 -4.08 17.60 -7.32
N TRP A 24 -2.85 17.34 -7.74
CA TRP A 24 -1.64 17.57 -6.92
C TRP A 24 -0.75 18.68 -7.47
N THR A 25 -1.30 19.58 -8.29
CA THR A 25 -0.59 20.80 -8.72
C THR A 25 -0.97 21.98 -7.82
N THR A 26 -0.26 23.09 -7.97
CA THR A 26 -0.64 24.36 -7.34
C THR A 26 -1.95 24.88 -7.91
N LEU A 27 -2.66 25.69 -7.13
CA LEU A 27 -3.83 26.43 -7.60
C LEU A 27 -3.39 27.50 -8.62
N ASP A 28 -4.27 27.81 -9.57
CA ASP A 28 -4.04 28.82 -10.62
C ASP A 28 -4.26 30.25 -10.10
N ILE A 29 -3.72 30.56 -8.91
CA ILE A 29 -3.77 31.88 -8.28
C ILE A 29 -2.50 32.15 -7.48
N SER A 30 -1.96 33.37 -7.59
CA SER A 30 -0.82 33.77 -6.76
C SER A 30 -1.24 34.05 -5.32
N ARG A 31 -0.34 33.81 -4.37
CA ARG A 31 -0.59 34.06 -2.95
C ARG A 31 -1.05 35.49 -2.65
N SER A 32 -0.43 36.51 -3.24
CA SER A 32 -0.80 37.92 -3.02
C SER A 32 -2.26 38.19 -3.42
N HIS A 33 -2.64 37.84 -4.64
CA HIS A 33 -4.03 38.00 -5.10
C HIS A 33 -5.05 37.22 -4.27
N PHE A 34 -4.69 36.03 -3.78
CA PHE A 34 -5.57 35.26 -2.91
C PHE A 34 -5.68 35.90 -1.51
N ASP A 35 -4.58 36.37 -0.93
CA ASP A 35 -4.59 37.12 0.33
C ASP A 35 -5.44 38.40 0.22
N ASP A 36 -5.33 39.12 -0.90
CA ASP A 36 -6.13 40.31 -1.18
C ASP A 36 -7.63 39.96 -1.32
N LEU A 37 -7.97 38.90 -2.05
CA LEU A 37 -9.35 38.40 -2.17
C LEU A 37 -9.97 38.12 -0.80
N LEU A 38 -9.26 37.39 0.07
CA LEU A 38 -9.77 37.06 1.40
C LEU A 38 -9.93 38.31 2.28
N ARG A 39 -9.06 39.31 2.13
CA ARG A 39 -9.12 40.58 2.88
C ARG A 39 -10.26 41.47 2.41
N ILE A 40 -10.41 41.65 1.10
CA ILE A 40 -11.45 42.49 0.49
C ILE A 40 -12.83 42.02 0.94
N TYR A 41 -13.09 40.70 0.88
CA TYR A 41 -14.39 40.14 1.26
C TYR A 41 -14.50 39.72 2.73
N ASN A 42 -13.48 40.00 3.55
CA ASN A 42 -13.45 39.67 4.98
C ASN A 42 -13.78 38.18 5.27
N VAL A 43 -13.22 37.29 4.46
CA VAL A 43 -13.43 35.84 4.58
C VAL A 43 -12.89 35.34 5.91
N PHE A 44 -13.65 34.50 6.63
CA PHE A 44 -13.18 33.99 7.92
C PHE A 44 -11.80 33.30 7.82
N PRO A 45 -10.89 33.50 8.80
CA PRO A 45 -9.53 32.95 8.75
C PRO A 45 -9.46 31.42 8.66
N SER A 46 -10.47 30.73 9.18
CA SER A 46 -10.55 29.27 9.10
C SER A 46 -10.68 28.71 7.68
N PHE A 47 -10.94 29.54 6.66
CA PHE A 47 -11.03 29.07 5.28
C PHE A 47 -9.68 28.53 4.78
N TRP A 48 -8.56 29.02 5.33
CA TRP A 48 -7.23 28.50 5.04
C TRP A 48 -7.08 26.98 5.25
N ASN A 49 -7.80 26.41 6.23
CA ASN A 49 -7.77 24.96 6.46
C ASN A 49 -8.28 24.16 5.25
N TYR A 50 -9.20 24.74 4.47
CA TYR A 50 -9.73 24.13 3.25
C TYR A 50 -8.77 24.34 2.08
N VAL A 51 -8.11 25.49 2.01
CA VAL A 51 -7.11 25.80 0.97
C VAL A 51 -5.88 24.91 1.08
N PHE A 52 -5.43 24.60 2.30
CA PHE A 52 -4.30 23.69 2.54
C PHE A 52 -4.58 22.24 2.15
N ALA A 53 -5.83 21.88 1.86
CA ALA A 53 -6.15 20.60 1.26
C ALA A 53 -5.70 20.51 -0.20
N PHE A 54 -5.26 21.60 -0.83
CA PHE A 54 -4.80 21.64 -2.23
C PHE A 54 -3.29 21.87 -2.32
N GLY A 55 -2.72 21.57 -3.50
CA GLY A 55 -1.29 21.77 -3.77
C GLY A 55 -0.53 20.47 -3.98
N ARG A 56 0.80 20.57 -3.98
CA ARG A 56 1.71 19.44 -4.21
C ARG A 56 1.70 18.50 -3.02
N LYS A 57 1.40 17.22 -3.27
CA LYS A 57 1.38 16.15 -2.27
C LYS A 57 2.16 14.94 -2.76
N SER A 58 2.78 14.22 -1.83
CA SER A 58 3.37 12.90 -2.07
C SER A 58 2.38 11.77 -1.77
N GLN A 59 1.49 11.99 -0.80
CA GLN A 59 0.43 11.07 -0.40
C GLN A 59 -0.78 11.88 0.05
N GLU A 60 -1.97 11.36 -0.19
CA GLU A 60 -3.21 11.93 0.31
C GLU A 60 -3.48 11.44 1.73
N ASN A 61 -3.86 12.35 2.62
CA ASN A 61 -4.22 12.02 4.01
C ASN A 61 -5.68 12.41 4.25
N GLU A 62 -6.57 11.42 4.21
CA GLU A 62 -8.01 11.67 4.39
C GLU A 62 -8.36 12.29 5.76
N PHE A 63 -7.53 12.11 6.78
CA PHE A 63 -7.73 12.72 8.10
C PHE A 63 -7.38 14.21 8.15
N ALA A 64 -6.69 14.75 7.14
CA ALA A 64 -6.35 16.16 7.06
C ALA A 64 -7.50 17.02 6.51
N PHE A 65 -8.58 16.41 6.02
CA PHE A 65 -9.70 17.12 5.42
C PHE A 65 -10.65 17.69 6.48
N PRO A 66 -10.87 19.02 6.49
CA PRO A 66 -11.83 19.63 7.40
C PRO A 66 -13.27 19.31 6.97
N GLY A 67 -14.13 19.01 7.95
CA GLY A 67 -15.58 18.92 7.74
C GLY A 67 -16.24 20.29 7.55
N PHE A 68 -17.57 20.34 7.52
CA PHE A 68 -18.31 21.59 7.40
C PHE A 68 -18.01 22.57 8.55
N ARG A 69 -17.70 23.82 8.21
CA ARG A 69 -17.62 24.94 9.16
C ARG A 69 -18.62 26.01 8.78
N GLY A 70 -19.39 26.47 9.77
CA GLY A 70 -20.28 27.61 9.64
C GLY A 70 -19.97 28.64 10.70
N LYS A 71 -20.10 29.92 10.35
CA LYS A 71 -19.99 31.04 11.27
C LYS A 71 -21.17 31.98 11.02
N THR A 72 -21.85 32.36 12.09
CA THR A 72 -22.93 33.33 12.04
C THR A 72 -22.48 34.54 12.83
N THR A 73 -22.54 35.72 12.21
CA THR A 73 -22.27 36.99 12.87
C THR A 73 -23.58 37.77 12.91
N ASN A 74 -24.12 37.93 14.12
CA ASN A 74 -25.29 38.76 14.37
C ASN A 74 -24.83 40.06 15.02
N CYS A 75 -25.05 41.18 14.34
CA CYS A 75 -24.88 42.49 14.94
C CYS A 75 -26.15 42.82 15.75
N LYS A 76 -26.00 43.17 17.04
CA LYS A 76 -27.11 43.42 17.98
C LYS A 76 -27.77 44.80 17.78
N SER A 77 -27.39 45.53 16.75
CA SER A 77 -27.88 46.89 16.49
C SER A 77 -29.14 46.81 15.63
N PRO A 78 -30.20 47.58 15.94
CA PRO A 78 -31.36 47.66 15.05
C PRO A 78 -30.92 48.18 13.67
N GLY A 79 -31.13 47.38 12.62
CA GLY A 79 -30.76 47.69 11.23
C GLY A 79 -29.44 47.11 10.71
N SER A 80 -28.70 46.32 11.51
CA SER A 80 -27.45 45.69 11.04
C SER A 80 -27.68 44.34 10.36
N ALA A 81 -26.91 44.09 9.30
CA ALA A 81 -26.90 42.86 8.51
C ALA A 81 -26.58 41.61 9.35
N GLU A 82 -27.31 40.51 9.13
CA GLU A 82 -26.88 39.19 9.59
C GLU A 82 -26.01 38.55 8.52
N SER A 83 -24.78 38.16 8.86
CA SER A 83 -23.87 37.49 7.93
C SER A 83 -23.72 36.01 8.29
N TYR A 84 -23.93 35.12 7.33
CA TYR A 84 -23.66 33.70 7.46
C TYR A 84 -22.54 33.29 6.54
N GLU A 85 -21.49 32.73 7.10
CA GLU A 85 -20.36 32.20 6.36
C GLU A 85 -20.32 30.67 6.51
N SER A 86 -19.92 29.97 5.47
CA SER A 86 -19.63 28.53 5.54
C SER A 86 -18.49 28.12 4.63
N ALA A 87 -17.74 27.11 5.04
CA ALA A 87 -16.79 26.43 4.18
C ALA A 87 -16.87 24.92 4.34
N TYR A 88 -16.66 24.20 3.25
CA TYR A 88 -16.60 22.75 3.23
C TYR A 88 -15.79 22.24 2.04
N ILE A 89 -15.36 20.97 2.11
CA ILE A 89 -14.83 20.22 0.99
C ILE A 89 -15.74 19.02 0.72
N LEU A 90 -16.07 18.79 -0.54
CA LEU A 90 -16.69 17.55 -0.99
C LEU A 90 -15.73 16.78 -1.89
N ARG A 91 -15.69 15.47 -1.70
CA ARG A 91 -14.88 14.53 -2.48
C ARG A 91 -15.77 13.93 -3.57
N ARG A 92 -15.16 13.62 -4.71
CA ARG A 92 -15.85 12.99 -5.86
C ARG A 92 -14.93 12.00 -6.55
N VAL A 93 -15.47 11.03 -7.27
CA VAL A 93 -14.66 10.01 -7.92
C VAL A 93 -14.78 10.12 -9.43
N GLU A 94 -13.64 10.12 -10.11
CA GLU A 94 -13.57 10.24 -11.56
C GLU A 94 -12.59 9.20 -12.13
N LEU A 95 -12.86 8.76 -13.36
CA LEU A 95 -11.88 7.97 -14.12
C LEU A 95 -10.69 8.85 -14.48
N ASN A 96 -9.48 8.32 -14.29
CA ASN A 96 -8.27 9.09 -14.45
C ASN A 96 -7.77 9.19 -15.90
N GLY A 97 -8.33 8.39 -16.82
CA GLY A 97 -8.04 8.40 -18.25
C GLY A 97 -6.59 8.06 -18.61
N ARG A 98 -5.82 7.50 -17.69
CA ARG A 98 -4.39 7.16 -17.90
C ARG A 98 -4.26 5.78 -18.52
N ALA A 99 -3.18 5.55 -19.26
CA ALA A 99 -2.78 4.19 -19.64
C ALA A 99 -2.40 3.41 -18.38
N LEU A 100 -3.18 2.37 -18.06
CA LEU A 100 -3.05 1.62 -16.81
C LEU A 100 -2.05 0.50 -16.98
N ALA A 101 -1.06 0.44 -16.08
CA ALA A 101 -0.29 -0.78 -15.88
C ALA A 101 -1.12 -1.80 -15.08
N PRO A 102 -0.81 -3.12 -15.18
CA PRO A 102 -1.49 -4.14 -14.39
C PRO A 102 -1.46 -3.80 -12.90
N GLY A 103 -2.63 -3.82 -12.23
CA GLY A 103 -2.75 -3.53 -10.80
C GLY A 103 -2.86 -2.04 -10.42
N GLN A 104 -2.85 -1.10 -11.38
CA GLN A 104 -3.12 0.30 -11.08
C GLN A 104 -4.62 0.61 -11.07
N SER A 105 -5.05 1.48 -10.14
CA SER A 105 -6.45 1.90 -10.07
C SER A 105 -6.81 2.83 -11.24
N PRO A 106 -7.92 2.57 -11.96
CA PRO A 106 -8.47 3.47 -12.98
C PRO A 106 -9.09 4.74 -12.38
N TRP A 107 -9.34 4.74 -11.07
CA TRP A 107 -10.07 5.78 -10.37
C TRP A 107 -9.15 6.86 -9.80
N SER A 108 -9.71 8.03 -9.56
CA SER A 108 -9.05 9.12 -8.83
C SER A 108 -10.07 9.88 -8.01
N ILE A 109 -9.77 10.03 -6.72
CA ILE A 109 -10.58 10.81 -5.80
C ILE A 109 -10.17 12.28 -5.96
N ARG A 110 -11.09 13.09 -6.47
CA ARG A 110 -10.97 14.54 -6.63
C ARG A 110 -11.71 15.25 -5.49
N GLN A 111 -11.55 16.56 -5.43
CA GLN A 111 -12.17 17.37 -4.39
C GLN A 111 -12.56 18.75 -4.91
N THR A 112 -13.63 19.29 -4.36
CA THR A 112 -14.08 20.68 -4.55
C THR A 112 -14.15 21.32 -3.18
N ALA A 113 -13.54 22.49 -2.99
CA ALA A 113 -13.80 23.30 -1.80
C ALA A 113 -14.74 24.44 -2.15
N VAL A 114 -15.67 24.73 -1.25
CA VAL A 114 -16.61 25.84 -1.37
C VAL A 114 -16.52 26.68 -0.11
N TYR A 115 -16.37 27.98 -0.31
CA TYR A 115 -16.72 29.00 0.67
C TYR A 115 -17.95 29.73 0.18
N HIS A 116 -18.86 30.01 1.11
CA HIS A 116 -20.07 30.78 0.85
C HIS A 116 -20.32 31.75 1.98
N GLN A 117 -20.50 33.02 1.63
CA GLN A 117 -20.93 34.08 2.51
C GLN A 117 -22.25 34.65 2.01
N ILE A 118 -23.22 34.80 2.90
CA ILE A 118 -24.51 35.43 2.62
C ILE A 118 -24.76 36.51 3.66
N ASN A 119 -25.01 37.74 3.20
CA ASN A 119 -25.34 38.89 4.02
C ASN A 119 -26.81 39.23 3.79
N ILE A 120 -27.60 39.18 4.86
CA ILE A 120 -29.04 39.44 4.81
C ILE A 120 -29.29 40.80 5.47
N ASN A 121 -29.67 41.79 4.67
CA ASN A 121 -29.96 43.14 5.15
C ASN A 121 -31.48 43.29 5.31
N SER A 122 -31.94 43.46 6.56
CA SER A 122 -33.32 43.86 6.82
C SER A 122 -33.41 45.38 6.71
N LEU A 123 -33.86 45.89 5.56
CA LEU A 123 -34.24 47.31 5.45
C LEU A 123 -35.48 47.60 6.29
N ASN A 124 -35.65 48.88 6.63
CA ASN A 124 -36.60 49.43 7.62
C ASN A 124 -37.99 48.74 7.65
N PRO A 125 -38.57 48.52 8.85
CA PRO A 125 -39.92 47.96 9.01
C PRO A 125 -41.05 48.87 8.47
N PHE A 126 -40.73 50.08 8.00
CA PHE A 126 -41.68 51.05 7.44
C PHE A 126 -41.73 51.07 5.90
N SER A 127 -40.82 50.38 5.21
CA SER A 127 -40.83 50.27 3.76
C SER A 127 -41.18 48.85 3.35
N GLN A 128 -42.30 48.67 2.62
CA GLN A 128 -42.73 47.39 2.02
C GLN A 128 -41.81 46.93 0.85
N THR A 129 -40.52 47.27 0.90
CA THR A 129 -39.56 47.03 -0.17
C THR A 129 -38.50 46.04 0.32
N THR A 130 -38.66 44.80 -0.16
CA THR A 130 -37.66 43.77 -0.47
C THR A 130 -36.40 43.72 0.40
N ARG A 131 -36.27 42.65 1.20
CA ARG A 131 -35.04 42.27 1.90
C ARG A 131 -33.92 41.99 0.88
N ARG A 132 -32.83 42.75 0.91
CA ARG A 132 -31.69 42.56 0.00
C ARG A 132 -30.75 41.47 0.55
N VAL A 133 -30.53 40.43 -0.24
CA VAL A 133 -29.63 39.32 0.07
C VAL A 133 -28.40 39.45 -0.83
N LYS A 134 -27.21 39.52 -0.23
CA LYS A 134 -25.94 39.57 -0.97
C LYS A 134 -25.17 38.27 -0.75
N SER A 135 -24.90 37.51 -1.82
CA SER A 135 -24.24 36.21 -1.74
C SER A 135 -22.87 36.24 -2.42
N MET A 136 -21.87 35.61 -1.82
CA MET A 136 -20.53 35.48 -2.40
C MET A 136 -20.02 34.05 -2.25
N PHE A 137 -19.55 33.47 -3.34
CA PHE A 137 -18.99 32.12 -3.41
C PHE A 137 -17.53 32.13 -3.85
N ILE A 138 -16.70 31.32 -3.20
CA ILE A 138 -15.38 30.94 -3.70
C ILE A 138 -15.39 29.42 -3.89
N VAL A 139 -15.27 28.97 -5.14
CA VAL A 139 -15.24 27.54 -5.49
C VAL A 139 -13.84 27.19 -6.01
N ILE A 140 -13.17 26.29 -5.31
CA ILE A 140 -11.82 25.83 -5.63
C ILE A 140 -11.90 24.43 -6.26
N ALA A 141 -11.28 24.28 -7.42
CA ALA A 141 -11.22 23.05 -8.22
C ALA A 141 -12.58 22.41 -8.54
N PRO A 142 -13.54 23.17 -9.13
CA PRO A 142 -14.82 22.61 -9.56
C PRO A 142 -14.64 21.46 -10.57
N SER A 143 -15.65 20.58 -10.69
CA SER A 143 -15.69 19.59 -11.78
C SER A 143 -15.82 20.29 -13.14
N ALA A 144 -15.48 19.58 -14.22
CA ALA A 144 -15.65 20.13 -15.57
C ALA A 144 -17.13 20.40 -15.87
N ALA A 145 -18.03 19.50 -15.43
CA ALA A 145 -19.48 19.66 -15.55
C ALA A 145 -19.99 20.87 -14.74
N LEU A 146 -19.61 20.99 -13.47
CA LEU A 146 -19.98 22.13 -12.64
C LEU A 146 -19.45 23.44 -13.24
N LYS A 147 -18.21 23.47 -13.72
CA LYS A 147 -17.64 24.66 -14.37
C LYS A 147 -18.45 25.04 -15.62
N GLN A 148 -18.88 24.07 -16.42
CA GLN A 148 -19.69 24.31 -17.62
C GLN A 148 -21.09 24.83 -17.26
N GLN A 149 -21.73 24.27 -16.23
CA GLN A 149 -23.03 24.73 -15.74
C GLN A 149 -22.95 26.18 -15.22
N LEU A 150 -21.95 26.49 -14.39
CA LEU A 150 -21.73 27.83 -13.84
C LEU A 150 -21.30 28.86 -14.89
N SER A 151 -20.79 28.41 -16.05
CA SER A 151 -20.42 29.31 -17.17
C SER A 151 -21.56 29.52 -18.17
N SER A 152 -22.70 28.86 -17.99
CA SER A 152 -23.82 28.94 -18.94
C SER A 152 -24.64 30.23 -18.73
N PRO A 153 -25.06 30.93 -19.81
CA PRO A 153 -25.77 32.22 -19.71
C PRO A 153 -27.10 32.13 -18.93
N ASN A 154 -27.78 30.98 -18.99
CA ASN A 154 -29.08 30.75 -18.37
C ASN A 154 -29.02 30.65 -16.84
N ALA A 155 -27.84 30.40 -16.26
CA ALA A 155 -27.69 30.35 -14.80
C ALA A 155 -27.86 31.73 -14.14
N MET A 156 -27.63 32.82 -14.87
CA MET A 156 -27.66 34.19 -14.34
C MET A 156 -28.97 34.95 -14.58
N GLU A 157 -29.86 34.47 -15.46
CA GLU A 157 -31.18 35.08 -15.64
C GLU A 157 -32.15 34.72 -14.49
N ASP A 158 -32.01 33.53 -13.91
CA ASP A 158 -32.76 33.07 -12.73
C ASP A 158 -32.27 33.73 -11.41
N GLU A 159 -31.06 34.31 -11.41
CA GLU A 159 -30.41 34.93 -10.24
C GLU A 159 -31.01 36.29 -9.85
N ARG A 160 -31.72 36.97 -10.75
CA ARG A 160 -32.15 38.37 -10.57
C ARG A 160 -33.50 38.55 -9.88
N GLN A 161 -34.24 37.48 -9.63
CA GLN A 161 -35.64 37.58 -9.17
C GLN A 161 -35.96 36.81 -7.89
N ASP A 162 -35.14 35.82 -7.48
CA ASP A 162 -35.43 35.00 -6.31
C ASP A 162 -34.13 34.73 -5.53
N GLY A 163 -34.09 35.00 -4.22
CA GLY A 163 -32.91 34.75 -3.35
C GLY A 163 -32.49 33.27 -3.21
N THR A 164 -33.09 32.41 -4.03
CA THR A 164 -33.00 30.96 -4.15
C THR A 164 -31.72 30.50 -4.86
N SER A 165 -31.08 31.36 -5.65
CA SER A 165 -29.85 31.05 -6.41
C SER A 165 -28.70 30.50 -5.54
N SER A 166 -28.55 31.02 -4.32
CA SER A 166 -27.50 30.58 -3.39
C SER A 166 -27.69 29.13 -2.90
N LEU A 167 -28.94 28.65 -2.85
CA LEU A 167 -29.28 27.30 -2.40
C LEU A 167 -29.07 26.30 -3.54
N THR A 168 -29.43 26.69 -4.77
CA THR A 168 -29.27 25.87 -5.97
C THR A 168 -27.80 25.51 -6.22
N LEU A 169 -26.86 26.46 -6.01
CA LEU A 169 -25.43 26.17 -6.16
C LEU A 169 -24.93 25.12 -5.16
N HIS A 170 -25.41 25.18 -3.91
CA HIS A 170 -25.10 24.14 -2.93
C HIS A 170 -25.63 22.76 -3.35
N SER A 171 -26.86 22.68 -3.87
CA SER A 171 -27.43 21.42 -4.38
C SER A 171 -26.63 20.88 -5.57
N GLN A 172 -26.29 21.73 -6.55
CA GLN A 172 -25.47 21.35 -7.71
C GLN A 172 -24.09 20.82 -7.29
N VAL A 173 -23.40 21.49 -6.37
CA VAL A 173 -22.11 21.03 -5.85
C VAL A 173 -22.23 19.68 -5.13
N VAL A 174 -23.32 19.47 -4.39
CA VAL A 174 -23.59 18.19 -3.72
C VAL A 174 -23.87 17.10 -4.74
N ALA A 175 -24.74 17.33 -5.72
CA ALA A 175 -25.07 16.37 -6.77
C ALA A 175 -23.82 15.94 -7.56
N GLU A 176 -22.98 16.88 -7.96
CA GLU A 176 -21.70 16.61 -8.63
C GLU A 176 -20.72 15.80 -7.77
N SER A 177 -20.80 15.94 -6.45
CA SER A 177 -19.96 15.17 -5.53
C SER A 177 -20.40 13.72 -5.35
N MET A 178 -21.65 13.38 -5.69
CA MET A 178 -22.16 12.00 -5.69
C MET A 178 -21.58 11.16 -6.84
N GLY A 179 -21.11 11.82 -7.90
CA GLY A 179 -20.60 11.15 -9.10
C GLY A 179 -19.48 10.15 -8.83
N GLY A 180 -19.61 8.96 -9.44
CA GLY A 180 -18.58 7.93 -9.54
C GLY A 180 -18.34 7.07 -8.29
N TRP A 181 -18.98 7.37 -7.15
CA TRP A 181 -18.80 6.58 -5.93
C TRP A 181 -19.31 5.14 -6.06
N LEU A 182 -20.45 4.96 -6.72
CA LEU A 182 -21.07 3.66 -6.93
C LEU A 182 -20.20 2.74 -7.80
N ASP A 183 -19.74 3.25 -8.94
CA ASP A 183 -18.89 2.50 -9.86
C ASP A 183 -17.54 2.17 -9.23
N TYR A 184 -16.99 3.09 -8.43
CA TYR A 184 -15.77 2.85 -7.67
C TYR A 184 -15.93 1.75 -6.62
N MET A 185 -17.01 1.77 -5.85
CA MET A 185 -17.31 0.71 -4.88
C MET A 185 -17.57 -0.64 -5.57
N ALA A 186 -18.26 -0.64 -6.70
CA ALA A 186 -18.49 -1.85 -7.50
C ALA A 186 -17.17 -2.42 -8.04
N TRP A 187 -16.28 -1.55 -8.54
CA TRP A 187 -14.93 -1.95 -8.96
C TRP A 187 -14.11 -2.53 -7.82
N LEU A 188 -14.13 -1.90 -6.63
CA LEU A 188 -13.46 -2.45 -5.44
C LEU A 188 -14.00 -3.84 -5.09
N GLU A 189 -15.32 -4.02 -5.14
CA GLU A 189 -15.96 -5.30 -4.82
C GLU A 189 -15.63 -6.40 -5.83
N GLU A 190 -15.63 -6.07 -7.12
CA GLU A 190 -15.29 -7.01 -8.19
C GLU A 190 -13.85 -7.52 -8.03
N ASN A 191 -12.90 -6.61 -7.83
CA ASN A 191 -11.49 -6.97 -7.62
C ASN A 191 -11.29 -7.75 -6.33
N LEU A 192 -11.99 -7.37 -5.25
CA LEU A 192 -11.94 -8.11 -3.99
C LEU A 192 -12.50 -9.53 -4.18
N THR A 193 -13.59 -9.68 -4.92
CA THR A 193 -14.19 -10.99 -5.25
C THR A 193 -13.23 -11.87 -6.04
N GLU A 194 -12.54 -11.29 -7.03
CA GLU A 194 -11.51 -12.00 -7.79
C GLU A 194 -10.40 -12.53 -6.87
N GLN A 195 -9.89 -11.67 -5.96
CA GLN A 195 -8.88 -12.10 -4.99
C GLN A 195 -9.42 -13.17 -4.03
N THR A 196 -10.62 -13.00 -3.47
CA THR A 196 -11.22 -14.00 -2.59
C THR A 196 -11.36 -15.35 -3.30
N ASN A 197 -11.84 -15.38 -4.55
CA ASN A 197 -11.99 -16.61 -5.31
C ASN A 197 -10.64 -17.30 -5.56
N ARG A 198 -9.59 -16.52 -5.88
CA ARG A 198 -8.23 -17.06 -6.03
C ARG A 198 -7.72 -17.70 -4.74
N VAL A 199 -7.97 -17.08 -3.59
CA VAL A 199 -7.52 -17.61 -2.29
C VAL A 199 -8.35 -18.84 -1.87
N VAL A 200 -9.67 -18.84 -2.08
CA VAL A 200 -10.56 -19.97 -1.73
C VAL A 200 -10.28 -21.21 -2.57
N LEU A 201 -9.98 -21.03 -3.86
CA LEU A 201 -9.73 -22.15 -4.76
C LEU A 201 -8.33 -22.76 -4.58
N ALA A 202 -7.40 -22.06 -3.91
CA ALA A 202 -6.02 -22.51 -3.72
C ALA A 202 -5.93 -23.91 -3.12
N GLU A 203 -5.36 -24.85 -3.89
CA GLU A 203 -5.06 -26.19 -3.40
C GLU A 203 -3.84 -26.12 -2.48
N VAL A 204 -4.05 -26.37 -1.18
CA VAL A 204 -3.00 -26.30 -0.17
C VAL A 204 -2.59 -27.71 0.25
N GLY A 205 -1.29 -28.00 0.27
CA GLY A 205 -0.75 -29.25 0.81
C GLY A 205 -0.84 -30.49 -0.10
N ILE A 206 -1.37 -30.38 -1.32
CA ILE A 206 -1.36 -31.48 -2.29
C ILE A 206 -0.07 -31.41 -3.11
N LYS A 207 0.79 -32.44 -3.02
CA LYS A 207 1.92 -32.61 -3.94
C LYS A 207 1.34 -32.64 -5.35
N ALA A 208 1.60 -31.59 -6.14
CA ALA A 208 1.09 -31.44 -7.48
C ALA A 208 1.39 -32.69 -8.32
N GLN A 209 0.43 -33.61 -8.43
CA GLN A 209 0.54 -34.77 -9.31
C GLN A 209 0.35 -34.39 -10.79
N SER A 210 -0.02 -33.13 -11.06
CA SER A 210 -0.09 -32.59 -12.42
C SER A 210 0.57 -31.21 -12.51
N PRO A 211 1.49 -30.98 -13.45
CA PRO A 211 2.15 -29.68 -13.65
C PRO A 211 1.19 -28.58 -14.16
N PHE A 212 0.02 -28.95 -14.69
CA PHE A 212 -0.96 -28.01 -15.26
C PHE A 212 -1.85 -27.31 -14.22
N ARG A 213 -2.09 -27.91 -13.03
CA ARG A 213 -2.91 -27.28 -11.97
C ARG A 213 -2.11 -26.48 -10.94
N ALA A 214 -0.84 -26.84 -10.73
CA ALA A 214 0.03 -26.18 -9.76
C ALA A 214 0.46 -24.76 -10.16
N ALA A 215 0.47 -24.45 -11.46
CA ALA A 215 0.98 -23.18 -11.96
C ALA A 215 0.01 -21.99 -11.81
N ASN A 216 -1.30 -22.23 -11.62
CA ASN A 216 -2.32 -21.17 -11.67
C ASN A 216 -2.85 -20.72 -10.29
N LEU A 217 -2.34 -21.29 -9.20
CA LEU A 217 -2.93 -21.09 -7.87
C LEU A 217 -1.90 -21.00 -6.73
N SER A 218 -0.65 -20.69 -7.06
CA SER A 218 0.35 -20.35 -6.04
C SER A 218 0.01 -18.98 -5.46
N ILE A 219 -0.41 -18.96 -4.20
CA ILE A 219 -0.61 -17.73 -3.45
C ILE A 219 0.75 -17.12 -3.16
N SER A 220 0.91 -15.84 -3.47
CA SER A 220 2.17 -15.12 -3.34
C SER A 220 2.07 -13.95 -2.37
N PHE A 221 3.23 -13.45 -1.94
CA PHE A 221 3.29 -12.20 -1.17
C PHE A 221 2.71 -11.00 -1.95
N ALA A 222 2.74 -11.03 -3.29
CA ALA A 222 2.17 -9.99 -4.13
C ALA A 222 0.65 -9.90 -3.96
N ASP A 223 -0.04 -11.03 -3.79
CA ASP A 223 -1.50 -11.05 -3.55
C ASP A 223 -1.85 -10.36 -2.22
N ARG A 224 -0.99 -10.52 -1.20
CA ARG A 224 -1.12 -9.78 0.07
C ARG A 224 -0.90 -8.28 -0.10
N GLN A 225 0.06 -7.87 -0.94
CA GLN A 225 0.30 -6.46 -1.23
C GLN A 225 -0.88 -5.80 -1.96
N ILE A 226 -1.46 -6.50 -2.94
CA ILE A 226 -2.64 -6.04 -3.68
C ILE A 226 -3.83 -5.89 -2.73
N LEU A 227 -4.12 -6.90 -1.89
CA LEU A 227 -5.16 -6.81 -0.88
C LEU A 227 -4.94 -5.66 0.09
N LYS A 228 -3.67 -5.36 0.45
CA LYS A 228 -3.35 -4.22 1.31
C LYS A 228 -3.70 -2.88 0.64
N GLN A 229 -3.43 -2.73 -0.64
CA GLN A 229 -3.81 -1.52 -1.40
C GLN A 229 -5.34 -1.33 -1.43
N PHE A 230 -6.09 -2.42 -1.61
CA PHE A 230 -7.55 -2.38 -1.53
C PHE A 230 -8.05 -2.05 -0.12
N GLU A 231 -7.44 -2.64 0.91
CA GLU A 231 -7.78 -2.36 2.31
C GLU A 231 -7.57 -0.88 2.64
N ASP A 232 -6.45 -0.28 2.21
CA ASP A 232 -6.16 1.13 2.43
C ASP A 232 -7.16 2.03 1.67
N SER A 233 -7.51 1.64 0.44
CA SER A 233 -8.52 2.33 -0.38
C SER A 233 -9.93 2.30 0.25
N ILE A 234 -10.33 1.15 0.81
CA ILE A 234 -11.60 0.99 1.54
C ILE A 234 -11.57 1.76 2.87
N THR A 235 -10.42 1.78 3.55
CA THR A 235 -10.26 2.56 4.79
C THR A 235 -10.41 4.05 4.52
N ASN A 236 -9.86 4.55 3.42
CA ASN A 236 -10.10 5.93 2.97
C ASN A 236 -11.59 6.20 2.73
N LEU A 237 -12.30 5.27 2.07
CA LEU A 237 -13.76 5.37 1.87
C LEU A 237 -14.51 5.44 3.21
N GLN A 238 -14.10 4.68 4.22
CA GLN A 238 -14.70 4.73 5.57
C GLN A 238 -14.50 6.07 6.27
N VAL A 239 -13.51 6.88 5.88
CA VAL A 239 -13.32 8.23 6.40
C VAL A 239 -14.10 9.25 5.56
N ILE A 240 -14.05 9.11 4.23
CA ILE A 240 -14.67 10.05 3.30
C ILE A 240 -16.20 10.02 3.41
N SER A 241 -16.84 8.84 3.34
CA SER A 241 -18.30 8.74 3.28
C SER A 241 -19.00 9.34 4.51
N PRO A 242 -18.57 9.09 5.77
CA PRO A 242 -19.16 9.74 6.93
C PRO A 242 -18.90 11.25 6.98
N THR A 243 -17.72 11.70 6.54
CA THR A 243 -17.38 13.12 6.47
C THR A 243 -18.27 13.85 5.46
N MET A 244 -18.50 13.22 4.32
CA MET A 244 -19.41 13.67 3.28
C MET A 244 -20.85 13.72 3.80
N LEU A 245 -21.33 12.67 4.47
CA LEU A 245 -22.67 12.64 5.08
C LEU A 245 -22.87 13.80 6.05
N SER A 246 -21.94 13.98 6.99
CA SER A 246 -22.00 15.09 7.95
C SER A 246 -22.02 16.44 7.26
N THR A 247 -21.24 16.60 6.19
CA THR A 247 -21.16 17.84 5.41
C THR A 247 -22.45 18.13 4.66
N VAL A 248 -23.05 17.15 3.97
CA VAL A 248 -24.31 17.33 3.24
C VAL A 248 -25.47 17.62 4.20
N VAL A 249 -25.54 16.92 5.35
CA VAL A 249 -26.54 17.22 6.40
C VAL A 249 -26.40 18.68 6.87
N ARG A 250 -25.18 19.14 7.10
CA ARG A 250 -24.91 20.52 7.53
C ARG A 250 -25.25 21.56 6.45
N ILE A 251 -25.01 21.24 5.17
CA ILE A 251 -25.42 22.06 4.04
C ILE A 251 -26.95 22.16 4.01
N ARG A 252 -27.67 21.03 4.10
CA ARG A 252 -29.14 20.97 4.17
C ARG A 252 -29.68 21.81 5.33
N ASP A 253 -29.12 21.65 6.53
CA ASP A 253 -29.53 22.42 7.71
C ASP A 253 -29.31 23.93 7.52
N LYS A 254 -28.21 24.33 6.86
CA LYS A 254 -27.96 25.74 6.51
C LYS A 254 -28.99 26.24 5.51
N CYS A 255 -29.25 25.47 4.46
CA CYS A 255 -30.23 25.78 3.43
C CYS A 255 -31.63 25.98 4.02
N GLN A 256 -32.03 25.08 4.91
CA GLN A 256 -33.31 25.15 5.63
C GLN A 256 -33.41 26.41 6.51
N ARG A 257 -32.32 26.81 7.20
CA ARG A 257 -32.30 28.05 7.97
C ARG A 257 -32.42 29.29 7.10
N ILE A 258 -31.70 29.33 5.97
CA ILE A 258 -31.78 30.45 5.03
C ILE A 258 -33.20 30.57 4.47
N CYS A 259 -33.82 29.45 4.08
CA CYS A 259 -35.22 29.41 3.63
C CYS A 259 -36.18 29.97 4.70
N GLN A 260 -36.03 29.55 5.97
CA GLN A 260 -36.85 30.06 7.09
C GLN A 260 -36.67 31.55 7.35
N LEU A 261 -35.50 32.10 7.07
CA LEU A 261 -35.22 33.52 7.21
C LEU A 261 -35.72 34.32 6.00
N GLY A 262 -35.64 33.75 4.79
CA GLY A 262 -35.98 34.40 3.53
C GLY A 262 -37.48 34.50 3.25
N HIS A 263 -38.27 33.49 3.63
CA HIS A 263 -39.70 33.43 3.30
C HIS A 263 -40.59 33.68 4.53
N GLU A 264 -41.63 34.52 4.37
CA GLU A 264 -42.62 34.73 5.42
C GLU A 264 -43.55 33.52 5.60
N LYS A 265 -44.01 33.30 6.84
CA LYS A 265 -44.97 32.24 7.21
C LYS A 265 -46.34 32.53 6.58
N GLY A 266 -46.50 32.24 5.29
CA GLY A 266 -47.75 32.47 4.55
C GLY A 266 -47.69 32.08 3.07
N GLU A 267 -46.49 31.96 2.49
CA GLU A 267 -46.27 31.53 1.12
C GLU A 267 -46.51 30.01 1.00
N GLN A 268 -47.55 29.60 0.28
CA GLN A 268 -48.02 28.20 0.28
C GLN A 268 -47.03 27.21 -0.36
N ARG A 269 -46.06 27.67 -1.17
CA ARG A 269 -44.95 26.86 -1.71
C ARG A 269 -43.71 27.73 -1.92
N CYS A 270 -42.67 27.49 -1.13
CA CYS A 270 -41.36 28.11 -1.27
C CYS A 270 -40.52 27.33 -2.30
N SER A 271 -39.83 28.01 -3.22
CA SER A 271 -38.94 27.40 -4.23
C SER A 271 -37.79 26.59 -3.60
N CYS A 272 -37.35 26.94 -2.39
CA CYS A 272 -36.36 26.19 -1.63
C CYS A 272 -36.79 24.74 -1.30
N ILE A 273 -38.09 24.41 -1.36
CA ILE A 273 -38.60 23.08 -1.02
C ILE A 273 -38.03 21.99 -1.94
N GLU A 274 -37.86 22.31 -3.22
CA GLU A 274 -37.32 21.39 -4.21
C GLU A 274 -35.84 21.12 -3.92
N THR A 275 -35.04 22.18 -3.78
CA THR A 275 -33.62 22.08 -3.44
C THR A 275 -33.38 21.35 -2.11
N ILE A 276 -34.20 21.61 -1.09
CA ILE A 276 -34.11 20.89 0.20
C ILE A 276 -34.51 19.43 0.02
N GLY A 277 -35.49 19.13 -0.83
CA GLY A 277 -35.89 17.78 -1.23
C GLY A 277 -34.73 17.01 -1.83
N GLU A 278 -34.08 17.57 -2.87
CA GLU A 278 -32.90 16.99 -3.53
C GLU A 278 -31.77 16.72 -2.52
N LEU A 279 -31.50 17.66 -1.61
CA LEU A 279 -30.49 17.47 -0.57
C LEU A 279 -30.84 16.33 0.39
N ASN A 280 -32.11 16.12 0.72
CA ASN A 280 -32.54 14.99 1.55
C ASN A 280 -32.38 13.66 0.82
N GLU A 281 -32.67 13.59 -0.48
CA GLU A 281 -32.43 12.40 -1.30
C GLU A 281 -30.93 12.05 -1.36
N ASN A 282 -30.09 13.06 -1.62
CA ASN A 282 -28.64 12.91 -1.58
C ASN A 282 -28.14 12.44 -0.20
N ILE A 283 -28.75 12.88 0.91
CA ILE A 283 -28.40 12.39 2.27
C ILE A 283 -28.67 10.89 2.40
N GLU A 284 -29.82 10.39 1.93
CA GLU A 284 -30.12 8.97 1.97
C GLU A 284 -29.15 8.16 1.09
N GLU A 285 -28.75 8.70 -0.06
CA GLU A 285 -27.75 8.06 -0.92
C GLU A 285 -26.37 7.99 -0.24
N VAL A 286 -25.90 9.06 0.40
CA VAL A 286 -24.60 9.03 1.10
C VAL A 286 -24.63 8.08 2.32
N LYS A 287 -25.78 7.93 3.00
CA LYS A 287 -25.93 6.90 4.05
C LYS A 287 -25.70 5.50 3.48
N LEU A 288 -26.23 5.22 2.30
CA LEU A 288 -25.99 3.96 1.61
C LEU A 288 -24.50 3.78 1.28
N TYR A 289 -23.78 4.84 0.90
CA TYR A 289 -22.32 4.77 0.69
C TYR A 289 -21.57 4.43 1.98
N VAL A 290 -21.99 5.00 3.12
CA VAL A 290 -21.41 4.68 4.44
C VAL A 290 -21.60 3.20 4.77
N ASP A 291 -22.79 2.65 4.56
CA ASP A 291 -23.06 1.25 4.90
C ASP A 291 -22.37 0.26 3.95
N ARG A 292 -22.30 0.58 2.65
CA ARG A 292 -21.51 -0.19 1.68
C ARG A 292 -20.02 -0.18 2.00
N ALA A 293 -19.47 0.97 2.43
CA ALA A 293 -18.08 1.06 2.85
C ALA A 293 -17.76 0.18 4.08
N LYS A 294 -18.70 0.05 5.03
CA LYS A 294 -18.56 -0.88 6.16
C LYS A 294 -18.57 -2.33 5.70
N ALA A 295 -19.51 -2.71 4.83
CA ALA A 295 -19.58 -4.07 4.30
C ALA A 295 -18.31 -4.45 3.53
N LEU A 296 -17.79 -3.55 2.70
CA LEU A 296 -16.50 -3.73 2.02
C LEU A 296 -15.34 -3.91 3.00
N LYS A 297 -15.33 -3.16 4.11
CA LYS A 297 -14.28 -3.28 5.14
C LYS A 297 -14.32 -4.63 5.85
N GLU A 298 -15.51 -5.10 6.21
CA GLU A 298 -15.68 -6.43 6.82
C GLU A 298 -15.19 -7.52 5.86
N ARG A 299 -15.60 -7.43 4.59
CA ARG A 299 -15.24 -8.41 3.57
C ARG A 299 -13.74 -8.47 3.26
N VAL A 300 -13.08 -7.31 3.14
CA VAL A 300 -11.62 -7.28 2.95
C VAL A 300 -10.90 -7.81 4.20
N GLY A 301 -11.42 -7.52 5.40
CA GLY A 301 -10.91 -8.07 6.65
C GLY A 301 -10.96 -9.60 6.69
N SER A 302 -12.11 -10.19 6.32
CA SER A 302 -12.26 -11.65 6.22
C SER A 302 -11.31 -12.26 5.20
N THR A 303 -11.14 -11.62 4.03
CA THR A 303 -10.25 -12.11 2.97
C THR A 303 -8.78 -12.07 3.39
N VAL A 304 -8.36 -11.00 4.08
CA VAL A 304 -6.99 -10.87 4.61
C VAL A 304 -6.71 -11.89 5.72
N SER A 305 -7.69 -12.16 6.59
CA SER A 305 -7.57 -13.21 7.61
C SER A 305 -7.39 -14.57 6.96
N LEU A 306 -8.28 -14.95 6.03
CA LEU A 306 -8.24 -16.22 5.33
C LEU A 306 -6.90 -16.42 4.60
N LEU A 307 -6.42 -15.39 3.90
CA LEU A 307 -5.12 -15.42 3.24
C LEU A 307 -3.96 -15.60 4.24
N SER A 308 -4.01 -14.92 5.39
CA SER A 308 -2.98 -15.06 6.43
C SER A 308 -2.97 -16.46 7.04
N ASP A 309 -4.15 -17.03 7.29
CA ASP A 309 -4.31 -18.39 7.81
C ASP A 309 -3.75 -19.40 6.82
N LEU A 310 -4.05 -19.25 5.53
CA LEU A 310 -3.54 -20.11 4.47
C LEU A 310 -2.02 -20.06 4.36
N LEU A 311 -1.43 -18.87 4.32
CA LEU A 311 0.02 -18.69 4.28
C LEU A 311 0.69 -19.33 5.51
N SER A 312 0.11 -19.16 6.70
CA SER A 312 0.64 -19.77 7.93
C SER A 312 0.56 -21.30 7.91
N TYR A 313 -0.50 -21.85 7.30
CA TYR A 313 -0.64 -23.29 7.11
C TYR A 313 0.40 -23.82 6.13
N GLU A 314 0.66 -23.12 5.02
CA GLU A 314 1.69 -23.51 4.05
C GLU A 314 3.09 -23.48 4.66
N GLU A 315 3.41 -22.44 5.44
CA GLU A 315 4.66 -22.35 6.19
C GLU A 315 4.81 -23.51 7.18
N ALA A 316 3.75 -23.83 7.94
CA ALA A 316 3.75 -24.95 8.87
C ALA A 316 3.89 -26.30 8.16
N HIS A 317 3.26 -26.48 7.01
CA HIS A 317 3.36 -27.69 6.20
C HIS A 317 4.77 -27.84 5.61
N ALA A 318 5.36 -26.78 5.06
CA ALA A 318 6.73 -26.78 4.55
C ALA A 318 7.74 -27.11 5.66
N LEU A 319 7.54 -26.56 6.87
CA LEU A 319 8.38 -26.88 8.03
C LEU A 319 8.25 -28.36 8.44
N LYS A 320 7.04 -28.92 8.39
CA LYS A 320 6.79 -30.33 8.69
C LYS A 320 7.48 -31.26 7.67
N ASP A 321 7.38 -30.97 6.38
CA ASP A 321 8.02 -31.77 5.32
C ASP A 321 9.56 -31.68 5.44
N LEU A 322 10.10 -30.50 5.76
CA LEU A 322 11.52 -30.32 6.06
C LEU A 322 11.96 -31.09 7.32
N ALA A 323 11.13 -31.12 8.36
CA ALA A 323 11.42 -31.86 9.58
C ALA A 323 11.41 -33.39 9.33
N GLU A 324 10.45 -33.89 8.54
CA GLU A 324 10.37 -35.31 8.19
C GLU A 324 11.55 -35.75 7.33
N THR A 325 11.89 -34.97 6.30
CA THR A 325 13.07 -35.23 5.45
C THR A 325 14.36 -35.18 6.25
N SER A 326 14.54 -34.19 7.12
CA SER A 326 15.69 -34.10 8.04
C SER A 326 15.78 -35.29 9.00
N HIS A 327 14.65 -35.74 9.54
CA HIS A 327 14.61 -36.91 10.42
C HIS A 327 14.95 -38.20 9.66
N GLN A 328 14.47 -38.34 8.42
CA GLN A 328 14.80 -39.46 7.55
C GLN A 328 16.29 -39.47 7.19
N GLU A 329 16.84 -38.33 6.76
CA GLU A 329 18.28 -38.16 6.49
C GLU A 329 19.13 -38.48 7.72
N SER A 330 18.70 -38.02 8.91
CA SER A 330 19.39 -38.30 10.18
C SER A 330 19.42 -39.80 10.50
N ARG A 331 18.32 -40.52 10.25
CA ARG A 331 18.28 -41.99 10.41
C ARG A 331 19.20 -42.70 9.42
N SER A 332 19.17 -42.32 8.15
CA SER A 332 20.08 -42.88 7.15
C SER A 332 21.53 -42.62 7.52
N MET A 333 21.88 -41.41 7.96
CA MET A 333 23.22 -41.06 8.43
C MET A 333 23.64 -41.91 9.64
N ALA A 334 22.74 -42.14 10.60
CA ALA A 334 23.00 -43.01 11.74
C ALA A 334 23.30 -44.45 11.29
N GLN A 335 22.50 -45.01 10.37
CA GLN A 335 22.73 -46.34 9.81
C GLN A 335 24.04 -46.43 9.01
N PHE A 336 24.37 -45.42 8.22
CA PHE A 336 25.66 -45.36 7.50
C PHE A 336 26.84 -45.27 8.48
N THR A 337 26.71 -44.48 9.54
CA THR A 337 27.73 -44.35 10.59
C THR A 337 27.92 -45.68 11.34
N GLU A 338 26.83 -46.40 11.64
CA GLU A 338 26.90 -47.72 12.26
C GLU A 338 27.58 -48.74 11.36
N LYS A 339 27.19 -48.83 10.08
CA LYS A 339 27.85 -49.71 9.10
C LYS A 339 29.33 -49.36 8.95
N SER A 340 29.66 -48.08 8.81
CA SER A 340 31.04 -47.59 8.74
C SER A 340 31.86 -47.94 9.99
N ALA A 341 31.24 -47.87 11.18
CA ALA A 341 31.88 -48.29 12.43
C ALA A 341 32.16 -49.80 12.48
N ARG A 342 31.24 -50.63 11.98
CA ARG A 342 31.44 -52.09 11.85
C ARG A 342 32.52 -52.42 10.82
N ASP A 343 32.51 -51.77 9.67
CA ASP A 343 33.54 -51.94 8.64
C ASP A 343 34.92 -51.54 9.18
N ALA A 344 35.00 -50.44 9.93
CA ALA A 344 36.24 -50.04 10.61
C ALA A 344 36.69 -51.07 11.66
N ALA A 345 35.77 -51.73 12.36
CA ALA A 345 36.09 -52.82 13.30
C ALA A 345 36.61 -54.07 12.56
N ALA A 346 35.99 -54.46 11.45
CA ALA A 346 36.45 -55.57 10.62
C ALA A 346 37.86 -55.33 10.06
N VAL A 347 38.13 -54.11 9.57
CA VAL A 347 39.46 -53.71 9.11
C VAL A 347 40.48 -53.80 10.25
N LYS A 348 40.12 -53.35 11.48
CA LYS A 348 41.00 -53.51 12.65
C LYS A 348 41.33 -54.98 12.91
N VAL A 349 40.36 -55.89 12.86
CA VAL A 349 40.60 -57.33 13.06
C VAL A 349 41.53 -57.90 11.98
N LEU A 350 41.29 -57.58 10.71
CA LEU A 350 42.15 -58.04 9.61
C LEU A 350 43.60 -57.55 9.77
N THR A 351 43.79 -56.29 10.18
CA THR A 351 45.13 -55.75 10.43
C THR A 351 45.83 -56.46 11.59
N ILE A 352 45.11 -56.85 12.65
CA ILE A 352 45.68 -57.61 13.77
C ILE A 352 46.15 -59.00 13.30
N ILE A 353 45.33 -59.71 12.50
CA ILE A 353 45.71 -61.02 11.93
C ILE A 353 46.96 -60.89 11.06
N GLY A 354 46.99 -59.90 10.16
CA GLY A 354 48.16 -59.64 9.32
C GLY A 354 49.42 -59.35 10.15
N LEU A 355 49.28 -58.63 11.25
CA LEU A 355 50.40 -58.24 12.11
C LEU A 355 51.02 -59.42 12.88
N VAL A 356 50.25 -60.47 13.15
CA VAL A 356 50.74 -61.72 13.75
C VAL A 356 51.27 -62.68 12.69
N TYR A 357 50.61 -62.77 11.54
CA TYR A 357 50.99 -63.69 10.47
C TYR A 357 52.27 -63.27 9.76
N LEU A 358 52.41 -61.99 9.42
CA LEU A 358 53.52 -61.49 8.60
C LEU A 358 54.91 -61.78 9.21
N PRO A 359 55.17 -61.52 10.51
CA PRO A 359 56.47 -61.82 11.12
C PRO A 359 56.69 -63.32 11.32
N THR A 360 55.64 -64.06 11.67
CA THR A 360 55.69 -65.52 11.84
C THR A 360 56.05 -66.21 10.52
N THR A 361 55.45 -65.78 9.41
CA THR A 361 55.69 -66.35 8.07
C THR A 361 57.09 -66.01 7.56
N ILE A 362 57.62 -64.82 7.84
CA ILE A 362 59.01 -64.46 7.50
C ILE A 362 59.98 -65.39 8.23
N VAL A 363 59.80 -65.59 9.53
CA VAL A 363 60.64 -66.50 10.33
C VAL A 363 60.50 -67.94 9.83
N LEU A 364 59.28 -68.42 9.59
CA LEU A 364 59.02 -69.76 9.07
C LEU A 364 59.71 -69.98 7.71
N ASN A 365 59.58 -69.04 6.77
CA ASN A 365 60.22 -69.14 5.45
C ASN A 365 61.75 -69.14 5.54
N PHE A 366 62.32 -68.31 6.41
CA PHE A 366 63.77 -68.23 6.59
C PHE A 366 64.34 -69.53 7.17
N PHE A 367 63.65 -70.12 8.15
CA PHE A 367 64.08 -71.35 8.82
C PHE A 367 63.59 -72.64 8.14
N SER A 368 62.58 -72.60 7.26
CA SER A 368 62.03 -73.78 6.56
C SER A 368 63.05 -74.46 5.65
N THR A 369 64.09 -73.75 5.22
CA THR A 369 65.12 -74.28 4.31
C THR A 369 66.28 -74.95 5.04
N GLU A 370 66.51 -74.60 6.31
CA GLU A 370 67.61 -75.13 7.13
C GLU A 370 67.25 -76.41 7.91
N PHE A 371 65.96 -76.65 8.20
CA PHE A 371 65.53 -77.71 9.12
C PHE A 371 65.08 -79.03 8.46
N VAL A 372 65.11 -79.14 7.12
CA VAL A 372 64.78 -80.38 6.40
C VAL A 372 65.98 -80.83 5.55
N SER A 373 66.88 -81.59 6.14
CA SER A 373 67.93 -82.30 5.40
C SER A 373 67.42 -83.70 5.01
N SER A 374 67.08 -83.91 3.73
CA SER A 374 66.84 -85.26 3.19
C SER A 374 68.19 -85.91 2.91
N GLN A 375 68.66 -86.74 3.84
CA GLN A 375 69.74 -87.70 3.56
C GLN A 375 69.10 -89.09 3.45
N GLY A 376 69.32 -89.72 2.30
CA GLY A 376 68.43 -90.75 1.73
C GLY A 376 68.00 -91.89 2.65
N GLY A 377 66.71 -92.27 2.54
CA GLY A 377 66.15 -93.51 3.09
C GLY A 377 65.05 -93.32 4.13
N ASP A 378 63.82 -93.10 3.65
CA ASP A 378 62.51 -93.41 4.25
C ASP A 378 62.11 -92.91 5.66
N LYS A 379 62.84 -91.99 6.30
CA LYS A 379 62.33 -91.30 7.50
C LYS A 379 62.69 -89.81 7.52
N LEU A 380 61.68 -88.97 7.34
CA LEU A 380 61.73 -87.54 7.67
C LEU A 380 62.07 -87.38 9.15
N LYS A 381 63.33 -87.09 9.48
CA LYS A 381 63.75 -86.71 10.83
C LYS A 381 63.58 -85.20 11.00
N VAL A 382 62.56 -84.82 11.75
CA VAL A 382 62.43 -83.47 12.29
C VAL A 382 63.62 -83.20 13.21
N SER A 383 64.38 -82.14 12.93
CA SER A 383 65.56 -81.75 13.72
C SER A 383 65.20 -81.42 15.17
N THR A 384 65.99 -81.91 16.12
CA THR A 384 65.85 -81.69 17.58
C THR A 384 65.97 -80.20 17.98
N GLN A 385 66.43 -79.34 17.06
CA GLN A 385 66.59 -77.90 17.26
C GLN A 385 65.40 -77.05 16.79
N ALA A 386 64.27 -77.68 16.39
CA ALA A 386 63.05 -76.98 15.99
C ALA A 386 62.50 -75.99 17.06
N TRP A 387 62.89 -76.15 18.33
CA TRP A 387 62.54 -75.22 19.40
C TRP A 387 63.13 -73.80 19.21
N ILE A 388 64.23 -73.65 18.47
CA ILE A 388 64.86 -72.35 18.16
C ILE A 388 63.92 -71.48 17.30
N LEU A 389 63.14 -72.11 16.42
CA LEU A 389 62.11 -71.44 15.62
C LEU A 389 61.04 -70.81 16.52
N ALA A 390 60.59 -71.53 17.54
CA ALA A 390 59.67 -70.99 18.55
C ALA A 390 60.34 -69.88 19.39
N ALA A 391 61.62 -70.05 19.76
CA ALA A 391 62.36 -69.09 20.56
C ALA A 391 62.58 -67.74 19.87
N VAL A 392 62.65 -67.71 18.53
CA VAL A 392 62.82 -66.47 17.75
C VAL A 392 61.48 -65.88 17.28
N SER A 393 60.50 -66.70 16.92
CA SER A 393 59.19 -66.21 16.43
C SER A 393 58.37 -65.50 17.52
N ILE A 394 58.36 -66.03 18.74
CA ILE A 394 57.59 -65.46 19.87
C ILE A 394 58.05 -64.03 20.23
N PRO A 395 59.34 -63.72 20.47
CA PRO A 395 59.74 -62.36 20.79
C PRO A 395 59.51 -61.38 19.63
N PHE A 396 59.70 -61.83 18.38
CA PHE A 396 59.50 -60.96 17.21
C PHE A 396 58.01 -60.58 17.03
N THR A 397 57.10 -61.52 17.27
CA THR A 397 55.64 -61.23 17.29
C THR A 397 55.24 -60.34 18.48
N VAL A 398 55.85 -60.52 19.65
CA VAL A 398 55.63 -59.61 20.81
C VAL A 398 56.09 -58.19 20.48
N ILE A 399 57.23 -58.02 19.81
CA ILE A 399 57.75 -56.70 19.41
C ILE A 399 56.83 -56.03 18.40
N THR A 400 56.34 -56.75 17.37
CA THR A 400 55.44 -56.15 16.39
C THR A 400 54.10 -55.73 17.01
N VAL A 401 53.51 -56.58 17.86
CA VAL A 401 52.25 -56.28 18.56
C VAL A 401 52.41 -55.11 19.53
N THR A 402 53.50 -55.05 20.30
CA THR A 402 53.77 -53.94 21.22
C THR A 402 54.01 -52.62 20.47
N LEU A 403 54.74 -52.65 19.35
CA LEU A 403 54.95 -51.47 18.50
C LEU A 403 53.63 -50.95 17.92
N TRP A 404 52.76 -51.83 17.42
CA TRP A 404 51.42 -51.45 16.95
C TRP A 404 50.57 -50.85 18.05
N TRP A 405 50.53 -51.48 19.22
CA TRP A 405 49.76 -51.00 20.37
C TRP A 405 50.24 -49.62 20.84
N LEU A 406 51.56 -49.40 20.88
CA LEU A 406 52.17 -48.09 21.15
C LEU A 406 51.77 -47.04 20.10
N CYS A 407 51.79 -47.39 18.82
CA CYS A 407 51.36 -46.51 17.73
C CYS A 407 49.87 -46.15 17.81
N VAL A 408 49.00 -47.12 18.11
CA VAL A 408 47.55 -46.91 18.27
C VAL A 408 47.26 -46.03 19.50
N ARG A 409 47.92 -46.30 20.65
CA ARG A 409 47.76 -45.47 21.85
C ARG A 409 48.26 -44.04 21.64
N ARG A 410 49.42 -43.85 20.99
CA ARG A 410 49.94 -42.51 20.69
C ARG A 410 49.03 -41.71 19.75
N LYS A 411 48.37 -42.36 18.79
CA LYS A 411 47.46 -41.70 17.84
C LYS A 411 46.13 -41.27 18.46
N ASN A 412 45.70 -41.89 19.57
CA ASN A 412 44.52 -41.48 20.33
C ASN A 412 44.77 -40.31 21.30
N SER A 413 46.04 -39.95 21.54
CA SER A 413 46.41 -38.82 22.43
C SER A 413 46.70 -37.51 21.69
N PHE A 414 46.66 -37.50 20.35
CA PHE A 414 46.61 -36.26 19.58
C PHE A 414 45.13 -35.89 19.35
N PRO A 415 44.63 -34.75 19.89
CA PRO A 415 43.33 -34.27 19.49
C PRO A 415 43.36 -34.03 17.98
N ARG A 416 42.52 -34.74 17.22
CA ARG A 416 42.23 -34.36 15.84
C ARG A 416 41.52 -33.01 15.90
N ALA A 417 42.27 -31.94 15.70
CA ALA A 417 41.72 -30.71 15.15
C ALA A 417 41.18 -31.07 13.75
N PHE A 418 39.93 -31.51 13.69
CA PHE A 418 39.21 -31.66 12.44
C PHE A 418 38.77 -30.25 12.05
N SER A 419 39.52 -29.66 11.13
CA SER A 419 39.03 -28.57 10.29
C SER A 419 37.77 -29.07 9.60
N GLN A 420 36.60 -28.57 10.01
CA GLN A 420 35.41 -28.67 9.17
C GLN A 420 35.73 -27.92 7.86
N PRO A 421 35.54 -28.51 6.66
CA PRO A 421 35.20 -27.67 5.54
C PRO A 421 33.82 -27.09 5.86
N SER A 422 33.79 -25.80 6.18
CA SER A 422 32.57 -25.02 6.14
C SER A 422 32.05 -25.11 4.70
N ILE A 423 31.14 -26.05 4.45
CA ILE A 423 30.19 -25.88 3.36
C ILE A 423 29.38 -24.67 3.79
N SER A 424 29.72 -23.54 3.18
CA SER A 424 28.93 -22.33 3.20
C SER A 424 27.50 -22.69 2.78
N ARG A 425 26.63 -22.91 3.77
CA ARG A 425 25.22 -22.63 3.61
C ARG A 425 25.15 -21.13 3.35
N THR A 426 24.98 -20.75 2.10
CA THR A 426 24.29 -19.50 1.75
C THR A 426 22.89 -19.58 2.35
N SER A 427 22.78 -19.21 3.62
CA SER A 427 21.53 -18.74 4.19
C SER A 427 21.26 -17.39 3.55
N ILE A 428 20.37 -17.36 2.56
CA ILE A 428 19.60 -16.16 2.28
C ILE A 428 18.65 -16.01 3.46
N GLY A 429 19.17 -15.41 4.53
CA GLY A 429 18.42 -14.87 5.65
C GLY A 429 18.19 -13.40 5.37
N LEU A 430 17.02 -13.10 4.80
CA LEU A 430 16.44 -11.77 4.85
C LEU A 430 15.99 -11.51 6.29
N SER A 431 16.76 -10.72 7.03
CA SER A 431 16.21 -9.87 8.08
C SER A 431 17.11 -8.66 8.33
N PHE A 432 16.57 -7.53 7.92
CA PHE A 432 16.56 -6.27 8.66
C PHE A 432 17.38 -6.25 9.95
N LEU A 433 18.39 -5.39 9.99
CA LEU A 433 18.53 -4.45 11.10
C LEU A 433 19.08 -3.12 10.59
N SER A 434 18.33 -2.09 10.96
CA SER A 434 18.66 -0.68 10.89
C SER A 434 20.03 -0.38 11.49
N SER A 435 20.83 0.40 10.77
CA SER A 435 21.79 1.30 11.41
C SER A 435 21.94 2.58 10.61
N ILE A 436 21.57 3.65 11.29
CA ILE A 436 21.77 5.05 10.95
C ILE A 436 23.27 5.30 10.78
N SER A 437 23.67 5.85 9.64
CA SER A 437 24.87 6.69 9.59
C SER A 437 24.72 7.80 8.55
N ARG A 438 24.68 9.03 9.06
CA ARG A 438 24.79 10.29 8.32
C ARG A 438 26.02 10.29 7.42
N LYS A 439 25.85 10.66 6.14
CA LYS A 439 26.60 11.79 5.54
C LYS A 439 26.09 12.17 4.13
N LYS A 440 25.71 13.45 4.05
CA LYS A 440 25.85 14.43 2.95
C LYS A 440 25.41 14.04 1.52
N ASN A 441 24.40 14.80 1.05
CA ASN A 441 24.10 15.11 -0.36
C ASN A 441 25.37 15.43 -1.18
N PRO A 442 25.35 15.16 -2.50
CA PRO A 442 24.82 16.15 -3.45
C PRO A 442 23.89 15.57 -4.55
N ILE A 443 22.87 16.37 -4.87
CA ILE A 443 22.14 16.59 -6.15
C ILE A 443 22.48 15.62 -7.30
N PRO A 444 21.46 15.06 -7.98
CA PRO A 444 21.58 14.75 -9.40
C PRO A 444 20.70 15.65 -10.25
N ARG A 445 21.37 16.26 -11.23
CA ARG A 445 20.84 16.90 -12.43
C ARG A 445 20.11 15.86 -13.29
N ASP A 446 19.10 16.34 -14.01
CA ASP A 446 18.46 15.68 -15.14
C ASP A 446 19.48 15.10 -16.12
N PRO A 447 19.13 14.02 -16.82
CA PRO A 447 18.96 14.21 -18.26
C PRO A 447 17.90 13.28 -18.87
N GLU A 448 16.81 13.84 -19.40
CA GLU A 448 16.22 13.34 -20.66
C GLU A 448 15.74 14.54 -21.47
N CYS A 449 16.68 15.09 -22.26
CA CYS A 449 16.38 15.85 -23.45
C CYS A 449 16.74 14.95 -24.64
N GLY A 450 15.72 14.42 -25.31
CA GLY A 450 15.84 13.86 -26.65
C GLY A 450 15.25 14.87 -27.62
N GLU A 451 16.13 15.65 -28.26
CA GLU A 451 15.81 16.53 -29.37
C GLU A 451 15.24 15.74 -30.56
N GLN A 452 14.09 16.16 -31.09
CA GLN A 452 13.85 16.18 -32.53
C GLN A 452 13.02 17.42 -32.90
N SER A 453 13.57 18.23 -33.81
CA SER A 453 12.90 19.22 -34.66
C SER A 453 13.83 19.45 -35.87
N PRO A 454 13.37 19.95 -37.04
CA PRO A 454 12.01 20.32 -37.44
C PRO A 454 11.57 19.74 -38.81
N THR A 455 10.27 19.80 -39.12
CA THR A 455 9.81 20.00 -40.51
C THR A 455 8.90 21.22 -40.54
N PHE A 456 9.32 22.16 -41.36
CA PHE A 456 8.74 23.48 -41.58
C PHE A 456 7.57 23.35 -42.57
N THR A 457 6.35 23.64 -42.12
CA THR A 457 5.29 24.17 -43.00
C THR A 457 4.66 25.35 -42.29
N GLN A 458 4.82 26.48 -42.95
CA GLN A 458 4.53 27.83 -42.53
C GLN A 458 3.07 28.12 -42.87
N ASP A 459 2.23 28.30 -41.86
CA ASP A 459 0.96 29.02 -42.03
C ASP A 459 0.77 29.99 -40.86
N PHE A 460 0.68 31.26 -41.24
CA PHE A 460 0.51 32.42 -40.39
C PHE A 460 -0.91 32.45 -39.79
N ALA A 461 -1.02 32.53 -38.46
CA ALA A 461 -2.19 33.13 -37.82
C ALA A 461 -1.83 33.71 -36.43
N VAL A 462 -1.71 35.04 -36.44
CA VAL A 462 -1.93 36.05 -35.39
C VAL A 462 -2.25 35.54 -33.97
N GLY A 463 -1.41 35.96 -33.01
CA GLY A 463 -1.56 35.69 -31.59
C GLY A 463 -2.74 36.40 -30.93
N THR A 464 -3.22 35.80 -29.85
CA THR A 464 -4.16 36.40 -28.90
C THR A 464 -3.68 36.16 -27.47
N LEU A 465 -3.56 37.28 -26.76
CA LEU A 465 -3.25 37.38 -25.33
C LEU A 465 -4.20 36.50 -24.49
N SER A 466 -3.63 35.90 -23.44
CA SER A 466 -4.37 35.23 -22.38
C SER A 466 -5.11 36.27 -21.52
N THR A 467 -6.44 36.29 -21.61
CA THR A 467 -7.33 37.16 -20.83
C THR A 467 -7.85 36.41 -19.60
N ALA A 468 -7.64 36.96 -18.40
CA ALA A 468 -8.43 36.60 -17.23
C ALA A 468 -9.80 37.27 -17.39
N THR A 469 -10.86 36.48 -17.59
CA THR A 469 -12.21 37.01 -17.81
C THR A 469 -12.83 37.41 -16.47
N THR A 470 -12.76 38.69 -16.15
CA THR A 470 -13.77 39.33 -15.30
C THR A 470 -14.97 39.58 -16.19
N LEU A 471 -16.07 38.85 -16.01
CA LEU A 471 -17.33 39.20 -16.65
C LEU A 471 -17.81 40.52 -16.03
N LYS A 472 -17.60 41.62 -16.76
CA LYS A 472 -18.09 42.96 -16.47
C LYS A 472 -19.15 43.29 -17.50
N HIS A 473 -20.38 43.64 -17.11
CA HIS A 473 -21.30 44.41 -17.95
C HIS A 473 -21.85 45.57 -17.13
N GLY A 474 -21.89 46.75 -17.76
CA GLY A 474 -22.50 47.97 -17.22
C GLY A 474 -23.81 48.29 -17.90
#